data_AF-A0A7J4PFS5-F1
#
_entry.id   AF-A0A7J4PFS5-F1
#
_cell.length_a   1.000
_cell.length_b   1.000
_cell.length_c   1.000
_cell.angle_alpha   90.00
_cell.angle_beta   90.00
_cell.angle_gamma   90.00
#
_symmetry.space_group_name_H-M   'P 1'
#
loop_
_entity.id
_entity.type
_entity.pdbx_description
1 polymer ?
#
loop_
_entity_poly.entity_id
_entity_poly.type
_entity_poly.pdbx_seq_one_letter_code
_entity_poly.pdbx_strand_id
1 'polypeptide(L)'
;MEQQIKDLKEKLANKTLKSAELFSFIGRLKDSMREGTPIVRNISHINIEMLETYSFALQKYEMTTEDKDSQLRAADWRESIDDFSKLKEFIDELQKSELVSNVAWNVGGMAIYDIPRPEAYRDFVYWNINNVLDNIDLFDQV
;
A
#
# COMPACT_ATOMS: atom_id res chain seq x y z
N MET A 1 -14.63 -2.69 13.19
CA MET A 1 -13.22 -2.46 12.78
C MET A 1 -12.40 -3.73 12.91
N GLU A 2 -12.49 -4.43 14.05
CA GLU A 2 -11.84 -5.72 14.27
C GLU A 2 -12.04 -6.73 13.14
N GLN A 3 -13.30 -6.97 12.74
CA GLN A 3 -13.59 -7.88 11.63
C GLN A 3 -12.92 -7.45 10.32
N GLN A 4 -12.86 -6.13 10.04
CA GLN A 4 -12.23 -5.62 8.82
C GLN A 4 -10.72 -5.86 8.82
N ILE A 5 -10.03 -5.66 9.95
CA ILE A 5 -8.60 -5.98 10.07
C ILE A 5 -8.37 -7.48 9.92
N LYS A 6 -9.23 -8.30 10.55
CA LYS A 6 -9.16 -9.77 10.43
C LYS A 6 -9.33 -10.22 8.98
N ASP A 7 -10.29 -9.66 8.26
CA ASP A 7 -10.53 -9.94 6.84
C ASP A 7 -9.31 -9.55 5.99
N LEU A 8 -8.68 -8.39 6.26
CA LEU A 8 -7.46 -7.97 5.57
C LEU A 8 -6.30 -8.94 5.83
N LYS A 9 -6.10 -9.37 7.09
CA LYS A 9 -5.06 -10.35 7.45
C LYS A 9 -5.30 -11.73 6.83
N GLU A 10 -6.56 -12.17 6.76
CA GLU A 10 -6.91 -13.41 6.08
C GLU A 10 -6.62 -13.33 4.58
N LYS A 11 -6.94 -12.20 3.94
CA LYS A 11 -6.61 -11.96 2.53
C LYS A 11 -5.10 -11.86 2.27
N LEU A 12 -4.32 -11.30 3.20
CA LEU A 12 -2.86 -11.33 3.13
C LEU A 12 -2.33 -12.77 3.20
N ALA A 13 -2.82 -13.57 4.15
CA ALA A 13 -2.43 -14.97 4.30
C ALA A 13 -2.76 -15.81 3.05
N ASN A 14 -3.94 -15.58 2.46
CA ASN A 14 -4.40 -16.26 1.25
C ASN A 14 -3.83 -15.66 -0.05
N LYS A 15 -3.04 -14.60 0.05
CA LYS A 15 -2.50 -13.82 -1.06
C LYS A 15 -3.55 -13.28 -2.05
N THR A 16 -4.71 -12.87 -1.54
CA THR A 16 -5.86 -12.38 -2.31
C THR A 16 -6.19 -10.91 -2.08
N LEU A 17 -5.47 -10.22 -1.19
CA LEU A 17 -5.69 -8.81 -0.89
C LEU A 17 -5.49 -7.94 -2.14
N LYS A 18 -6.47 -7.07 -2.41
CA LYS A 18 -6.38 -6.06 -3.48
C LYS A 18 -6.11 -4.65 -2.95
N SER A 19 -5.44 -3.82 -3.75
CA SER A 19 -5.07 -2.44 -3.42
C SER A 19 -6.29 -1.57 -3.05
N ALA A 20 -7.38 -1.69 -3.81
CA ALA A 20 -8.62 -0.96 -3.58
C ALA A 20 -9.24 -1.23 -2.19
N GLU A 21 -9.05 -2.44 -1.65
CA GLU A 21 -9.52 -2.78 -0.32
C GLU A 21 -8.70 -2.08 0.78
N LEU A 22 -7.40 -1.94 0.55
CA LEU A 22 -6.50 -1.23 1.46
C LEU A 22 -6.75 0.28 1.41
N PHE A 23 -6.94 0.87 0.23
CA PHE A 23 -7.37 2.26 0.09
C PHE A 23 -8.71 2.54 0.79
N SER A 24 -9.68 1.64 0.65
CA SER A 24 -10.96 1.75 1.34
C SER A 24 -10.80 1.70 2.87
N PHE A 25 -9.90 0.86 3.37
CA PHE A 25 -9.56 0.79 4.80
C PHE A 25 -8.89 2.08 5.29
N ILE A 26 -7.90 2.59 4.55
CA ILE A 26 -7.20 3.84 4.85
C ILE A 26 -8.17 5.02 4.89
N GLY A 27 -9.09 5.12 3.93
CA GLY A 27 -10.11 6.18 3.91
C GLY A 27 -10.95 6.20 5.19
N ARG A 28 -11.41 5.03 5.66
CA ARG A 28 -12.15 4.91 6.93
C ARG A 28 -11.31 5.33 8.14
N LEU A 29 -10.02 4.98 8.16
CA LEU A 29 -9.11 5.41 9.23
C LEU A 29 -8.98 6.93 9.24
N LYS A 30 -8.71 7.55 8.09
CA LYS A 30 -8.62 9.01 7.94
C LYS A 30 -9.91 9.73 8.36
N ASP A 31 -11.05 9.25 7.90
CA ASP A 31 -12.35 9.83 8.26
C ASP A 31 -12.59 9.76 9.77
N SER A 32 -12.33 8.61 10.41
CA SER A 32 -12.50 8.45 11.86
C SER A 32 -11.62 9.41 12.69
N MET A 33 -10.38 9.66 12.23
CA MET A 33 -9.48 10.60 12.89
C MET A 33 -9.96 12.03 12.70
N ARG A 34 -10.42 12.39 11.50
CA ARG A 34 -10.97 13.72 11.20
C ARG A 34 -12.24 14.01 12.00
N GLU A 35 -13.08 13.01 12.22
CA GLU A 35 -14.33 13.10 12.98
C GLU A 35 -14.11 13.09 14.51
N GLY A 36 -12.87 12.87 14.97
CA GLY A 36 -12.55 12.79 16.40
C GLY A 36 -13.05 11.51 17.07
N THR A 37 -13.37 10.47 16.28
CA THR A 37 -13.85 9.16 16.73
C THR A 37 -12.88 8.05 16.28
N PRO A 38 -11.58 8.13 16.66
CA PRO A 38 -10.58 7.19 16.18
C PRO A 38 -11.00 5.76 16.51
N ILE A 39 -11.04 4.92 15.49
CA ILE A 39 -11.43 3.49 15.57
C ILE A 39 -10.25 2.58 15.96
N VAL A 40 -9.05 3.15 16.10
CA VAL A 40 -7.79 2.49 16.47
C VAL A 40 -7.02 3.38 17.46
N ARG A 41 -6.46 2.81 18.54
CA ARG A 41 -5.72 3.54 19.59
C ARG A 41 -4.33 4.00 19.16
N ASN A 42 -3.63 3.20 18.35
CA ASN A 42 -2.21 3.38 18.04
C ASN A 42 -1.91 3.53 16.54
N ILE A 43 -2.82 4.15 15.78
CA ILE A 43 -2.52 4.51 14.40
C ILE A 43 -1.91 5.91 14.32
N SER A 44 -0.64 5.98 13.96
CA SER A 44 0.03 7.25 13.68
C SER A 44 -0.20 7.68 12.23
N HIS A 45 0.02 8.97 11.94
CA HIS A 45 0.03 9.47 10.56
C HIS A 45 1.03 8.70 9.68
N ILE A 46 2.18 8.32 10.25
CA ILE A 46 3.22 7.53 9.57
C ILE A 46 2.68 6.15 9.16
N ASN A 47 1.91 5.48 10.02
CA ASN A 47 1.33 4.19 9.68
C ASN A 47 0.39 4.29 8.46
N ILE A 48 -0.33 5.41 8.34
CA ILE A 48 -1.23 5.67 7.23
C ILE A 48 -0.44 5.93 5.94
N GLU A 49 0.57 6.80 5.98
CA GLU A 49 1.47 7.06 4.84
C GLU A 49 2.14 5.77 4.34
N MET A 50 2.54 4.89 5.26
CA MET A 50 3.10 3.57 4.91
C MET A 50 2.06 2.69 4.22
N LEU A 51 0.83 2.59 4.77
CA LEU A 51 -0.25 1.83 4.14
C LEU A 51 -0.63 2.38 2.76
N GLU A 52 -0.63 3.70 2.56
CA GLU A 52 -0.83 4.32 1.24
C GLU A 52 0.26 3.93 0.26
N THR A 53 1.51 4.05 0.69
CA THR A 53 2.69 3.66 -0.11
C THR A 53 2.61 2.20 -0.53
N TYR A 54 2.23 1.30 0.39
CA TYR A 54 2.09 -0.12 0.09
C TYR A 54 0.84 -0.44 -0.75
N SER A 55 -0.24 0.33 -0.59
CA SER A 55 -1.43 0.22 -1.46
C SER A 55 -1.08 0.57 -2.90
N PHE A 56 -0.31 1.64 -3.11
CA PHE A 56 0.16 2.04 -4.43
C PHE A 56 1.09 0.98 -5.05
N ALA A 57 2.00 0.43 -4.26
CA ALA A 57 2.87 -0.66 -4.71
C ALA A 57 2.06 -1.92 -5.11
N LEU A 58 1.02 -2.26 -4.34
CA LEU A 58 0.13 -3.36 -4.68
C LEU A 58 -0.69 -3.07 -5.95
N GLN A 59 -1.18 -1.85 -6.12
CA GLN A 59 -1.86 -1.43 -7.36
C GLN A 59 -0.94 -1.57 -8.58
N LYS A 60 0.33 -1.20 -8.43
CA LYS A 60 1.37 -1.36 -9.45
C LYS A 60 1.59 -2.82 -9.87
N TYR A 61 1.61 -3.71 -8.88
CA TYR A 61 1.65 -5.15 -9.14
C TYR A 61 0.40 -5.62 -9.90
N GLU A 62 -0.79 -5.21 -9.46
CA GLU A 62 -2.06 -5.57 -10.09
C GLU A 62 -2.08 -5.17 -11.58
N MET A 63 -1.75 -3.92 -11.89
CA MET A 63 -1.67 -3.41 -13.27
C MET A 63 -0.69 -4.24 -14.12
N THR A 64 0.45 -4.65 -13.56
CA THR A 64 1.46 -5.45 -14.27
C THR A 64 0.99 -6.90 -14.53
N THR A 65 0.09 -7.43 -13.69
CA THR A 65 -0.44 -8.79 -13.84
C THR A 65 -1.72 -8.88 -14.66
N GLU A 66 -2.53 -7.83 -14.65
CA GLU A 66 -3.82 -7.77 -15.35
C GLU A 66 -3.63 -7.32 -16.81
N ASP A 67 -2.64 -6.47 -17.09
CA ASP A 67 -2.34 -5.98 -18.44
C ASP A 67 -0.98 -6.51 -18.93
N LYS A 68 -1.02 -7.52 -19.81
CA LYS A 68 0.21 -8.09 -20.42
C LYS A 68 0.81 -7.19 -21.49
N ASP A 69 0.06 -6.18 -21.98
CA ASP A 69 0.55 -5.22 -22.96
C ASP A 69 1.12 -3.98 -22.27
N SER A 70 2.39 -3.74 -22.57
CA SER A 70 3.35 -2.93 -21.81
C SER A 70 3.11 -1.41 -21.72
N GLN A 71 1.90 -0.91 -21.95
CA GLN A 71 1.66 0.53 -22.14
C GLN A 71 1.16 1.27 -20.89
N LEU A 72 0.75 0.57 -19.82
CA LEU A 72 0.28 1.18 -18.56
C LEU A 72 1.21 0.91 -17.37
N ARG A 73 2.54 0.93 -17.59
CA ARG A 73 3.54 0.86 -16.50
C ARG A 73 3.60 2.11 -15.62
N ALA A 74 2.76 3.10 -15.88
CA ALA A 74 2.68 4.37 -15.17
C ALA A 74 1.44 4.35 -14.27
N ALA A 75 1.61 4.61 -12.98
CA ALA A 75 0.49 4.79 -12.03
C ALA A 75 0.65 6.16 -11.40
N ASP A 76 -0.46 6.89 -11.35
CA ASP A 76 -0.52 8.22 -10.77
C ASP A 76 -0.58 8.07 -9.26
N TRP A 77 0.42 8.59 -8.56
CA TRP A 77 0.44 8.53 -7.10
C TRP A 77 -0.35 9.66 -6.46
N ARG A 78 -0.63 10.75 -7.18
CA ARG A 78 -1.15 12.01 -6.61
C ARG A 78 -2.56 11.88 -6.06
N GLU A 79 -3.33 10.91 -6.54
CA GLU A 79 -4.69 10.66 -6.07
C GLU A 79 -4.73 9.80 -4.80
N SER A 80 -3.61 9.18 -4.42
CA SER A 80 -3.58 8.07 -3.47
C SER A 80 -2.51 8.18 -2.38
N ILE A 81 -1.56 9.11 -2.52
CA ILE A 81 -0.42 9.29 -1.63
C ILE A 81 -0.36 10.74 -1.15
N ASP A 82 -0.37 10.96 0.16
CA ASP A 82 -0.19 12.29 0.75
C ASP A 82 1.28 12.74 0.79
N ASP A 83 2.20 11.81 1.06
CA ASP A 83 3.64 12.09 1.16
C ASP A 83 4.46 11.38 0.07
N PHE A 84 4.83 12.14 -0.96
CA PHE A 84 5.69 11.67 -2.04
C PHE A 84 7.06 11.16 -1.56
N SER A 85 7.61 11.74 -0.49
CA SER A 85 8.92 11.35 0.02
C SER A 85 8.91 9.89 0.52
N LYS A 86 7.82 9.46 1.16
CA LYS A 86 7.64 8.07 1.63
C LYS A 86 7.53 7.08 0.48
N LEU A 87 6.78 7.45 -0.55
CA LEU A 87 6.70 6.64 -1.76
C LEU A 87 8.08 6.48 -2.40
N LYS A 88 8.86 7.57 -2.49
CA LYS A 88 10.20 7.53 -3.07
C LYS A 88 11.16 6.69 -2.22
N GLU A 89 11.18 6.87 -0.90
CA GLU A 89 11.99 6.08 0.03
C GLU A 89 11.72 4.57 -0.16
N PHE A 90 10.46 4.18 -0.29
CA PHE A 90 10.08 2.78 -0.49
C PHE A 90 10.48 2.24 -1.87
N ILE A 91 10.30 3.03 -2.94
CA ILE A 91 10.73 2.61 -4.29
C ILE A 91 12.26 2.48 -4.37
N ASP A 92 13.01 3.36 -3.69
CA ASP A 92 14.47 3.25 -3.60
C ASP A 92 14.89 1.96 -2.86
N GLU A 93 14.14 1.53 -1.82
CA GLU A 93 14.34 0.26 -1.12
C GLU A 93 14.06 -0.95 -2.03
N LEU A 94 12.96 -0.92 -2.78
CA LEU A 94 12.62 -1.96 -3.76
C LEU A 94 13.69 -2.06 -4.85
N GLN A 95 14.24 -0.93 -5.28
CA GLN A 95 15.28 -0.90 -6.31
C GLN A 95 16.60 -1.47 -5.79
N LYS A 96 17.01 -1.09 -4.56
CA LYS A 96 18.19 -1.66 -3.89
C LYS A 96 18.07 -3.17 -3.68
N SER A 97 16.85 -3.65 -3.45
CA SER A 97 16.54 -5.07 -3.28
C SER A 97 16.33 -5.82 -4.60
N GLU A 98 16.55 -5.16 -5.75
CA GLU A 98 16.34 -5.72 -7.10
C GLU A 98 14.93 -6.30 -7.32
N LEU A 99 13.94 -5.75 -6.61
CA LEU A 99 12.52 -6.06 -6.77
C LEU A 99 11.86 -5.19 -7.83
N VAL A 100 12.47 -4.04 -8.14
CA VAL A 100 12.12 -3.18 -9.28
C VAL A 100 13.36 -2.76 -10.07
N SER A 101 13.16 -2.44 -11.35
CA SER A 101 14.20 -1.90 -12.23
C SER A 101 13.65 -0.78 -13.11
N ASN A 102 14.52 -0.03 -13.79
CA ASN A 102 14.13 1.03 -14.72
C ASN A 102 13.22 2.10 -14.09
N VAL A 103 13.52 2.49 -12.85
CA VAL A 103 12.74 3.49 -12.09
C VAL A 103 12.87 4.86 -12.76
N ALA A 104 11.73 5.46 -13.08
CA ALA A 104 11.61 6.81 -13.60
C ALA A 104 10.40 7.51 -12.98
N TRP A 105 10.53 8.82 -12.80
CA TRP A 105 9.49 9.70 -12.28
C TRP A 105 9.18 10.74 -13.35
N ASN A 106 7.92 10.82 -13.80
CA ASN A 106 7.54 11.88 -14.74
C ASN A 106 7.05 13.14 -13.98
N VAL A 107 7.11 14.29 -14.66
CA VAL A 107 6.64 15.59 -14.11
C VAL A 107 5.13 15.58 -13.82
N GLY A 108 4.40 14.65 -14.43
CA GLY A 108 2.97 14.46 -14.25
C GLY A 108 2.59 13.60 -13.04
N GLY A 109 3.50 13.26 -12.13
CA GLY A 109 3.15 12.49 -10.93
C GLY A 109 2.98 10.99 -11.18
N MET A 110 3.58 10.46 -12.23
CA MET A 110 3.60 9.03 -12.50
C MET A 110 4.90 8.41 -11.99
N ALA A 111 4.78 7.34 -11.21
CA ALA A 111 5.89 6.42 -10.96
C ALA A 111 5.94 5.41 -12.10
N ILE A 112 7.10 5.17 -12.69
CA ILE A 112 7.32 4.19 -13.77
C ILE A 112 8.45 3.28 -13.34
N TYR A 113 8.22 1.97 -13.34
CA TYR A 113 9.24 0.97 -13.06
C TYR A 113 8.78 -0.40 -13.53
N ASP A 114 9.75 -1.30 -13.73
CA ASP A 114 9.53 -2.68 -14.09
C ASP A 114 9.59 -3.56 -12.83
N ILE A 115 8.79 -4.63 -12.80
CA ILE A 115 8.76 -5.62 -11.73
C ILE A 115 9.29 -6.96 -12.28
N PRO A 116 10.60 -7.21 -12.26
CA PRO A 116 11.20 -8.40 -12.88
C PRO A 116 10.80 -9.71 -12.19
N ARG A 117 10.47 -9.66 -10.90
CA ARG A 117 10.05 -10.81 -10.07
C ARG A 117 8.71 -10.52 -9.38
N PRO A 118 7.57 -10.62 -10.09
CA PRO A 118 6.27 -10.19 -9.56
C PRO A 118 5.86 -10.88 -8.26
N GLU A 119 6.12 -12.18 -8.11
CA GLU A 119 5.78 -12.91 -6.88
C GLU A 119 6.60 -12.45 -5.67
N ALA A 120 7.91 -12.26 -5.85
CA ALA A 120 8.79 -11.76 -4.78
C ALA A 120 8.44 -10.32 -4.39
N TYR A 121 8.11 -9.49 -5.39
CA TYR A 121 7.62 -8.13 -5.17
C TYR A 121 6.33 -8.13 -4.34
N ARG A 122 5.33 -8.92 -4.73
CA ARG A 122 4.06 -9.03 -4.02
C ARG A 122 4.28 -9.51 -2.59
N ASP A 123 5.06 -10.56 -2.41
CA ASP A 123 5.31 -11.15 -1.09
C ASP A 123 6.02 -10.13 -0.18
N PHE A 124 6.93 -9.31 -0.71
CA PHE A 124 7.56 -8.21 0.03
C PHE A 124 6.56 -7.09 0.40
N VAL A 125 5.70 -6.68 -0.53
CA VAL A 125 4.65 -5.69 -0.25
C VAL A 125 3.68 -6.21 0.81
N TYR A 126 3.23 -7.46 0.70
CA TYR A 126 2.34 -8.09 1.68
C TYR A 126 2.97 -8.21 3.07
N TRP A 127 4.25 -8.54 3.14
CA TRP A 127 4.98 -8.56 4.40
C TRP A 127 4.98 -7.18 5.08
N ASN A 128 5.25 -6.12 4.31
CA ASN A 128 5.22 -4.74 4.82
C ASN A 128 3.82 -4.30 5.28
N ILE A 129 2.77 -4.64 4.52
CA ILE A 129 1.38 -4.36 4.93
C ILE A 129 1.08 -5.10 6.24
N ASN A 130 1.41 -6.39 6.32
CA ASN A 130 1.15 -7.19 7.50
C ASN A 130 1.85 -6.62 8.74
N ASN A 131 3.10 -6.18 8.60
CA ASN A 131 3.84 -5.53 9.68
C ASN A 131 3.13 -4.28 10.20
N VAL A 132 2.54 -3.46 9.32
CA VAL A 132 1.78 -2.29 9.79
C VAL A 132 0.49 -2.75 10.49
N LEU A 133 -0.25 -3.69 9.91
CA LEU A 133 -1.51 -4.20 10.49
C LEU A 133 -1.32 -4.95 11.82
N ASP A 134 -0.15 -5.55 12.05
CA ASP A 134 0.19 -6.21 13.32
C ASP A 134 0.47 -5.21 14.44
N ASN A 135 0.82 -3.96 14.11
CA ASN A 135 1.08 -2.89 15.06
C ASN A 135 -0.14 -1.95 15.27
N ILE A 136 -1.30 -2.28 14.71
CA ILE A 136 -2.55 -1.51 14.85
C ILE A 136 -3.37 -2.08 16.01
N ASP A 137 -3.43 -1.37 17.14
CA ASP A 137 -4.24 -1.74 18.31
C ASP A 137 -5.64 -1.13 18.25
N LEU A 138 -6.68 -1.96 18.36
CA LEU A 138 -8.07 -1.52 18.40
C LEU A 138 -8.44 -0.90 19.77
N PHE A 139 -9.44 -0.03 19.80
CA PHE A 139 -10.11 0.30 21.06
C PHE A 139 -10.89 -0.94 21.56
N ASP A 140 -10.71 -1.31 22.83
CA ASP A 140 -11.59 -2.29 23.46
C ASP A 140 -13.03 -1.77 23.40
N GLN A 141 -13.97 -2.65 23.04
CA GLN A 141 -15.39 -2.35 23.22
C GLN A 141 -15.66 -2.25 24.73
N VAL A 142 -15.92 -1.05 25.22
CA VAL A 142 -16.49 -0.83 26.56
C VAL A 142 -17.99 -1.08 26.52
#